data_AF-A0A8T9BS19-F1
#
_entry.id   AF-A0A8T9BS19-F1
#
_cell.length_a   1.000
_cell.length_b   1.000
_cell.length_c   1.000
_cell.angle_alpha   90.00
_cell.angle_beta   90.00
_cell.angle_gamma   90.00
#
_symmetry.space_group_name_H-M   'P 1'
#
loop_
_entity.id
_entity.type
_entity.pdbx_description
1 polymer ?
#
loop_
_entity_poly.entity_id
_entity_poly.type
_entity_poly.pdbx_seq_one_letter_code
_entity_poly.pdbx_strand_id
1 'polypeptide(L)'
;MADPAGVRFSEGDKDIGSARNFSWEVPVPKCAFWDDFTYPTARNFLDLFSASEHVSIDPSSTLDMKSKVALLDNLLDERLAAKDAAAAPSTLYDVDYDYWKKIWLAKVSMQVEVDDPGIEQTIRMLIARNKDPANLSYNHNLTGVLLRKGKFAEAEAMEVDVPAFLDGKLGRDSPQSLSSRRMIAHAVWKQGRRAEAE
;
A
#
# COMPACT_ATOMS: atom_id res chain seq x y z
N MET A 1 21.50 -3.62 -27.63
CA MET A 1 20.13 -3.47 -28.17
C MET A 1 19.44 -2.47 -27.28
N ALA A 2 18.96 -1.37 -27.86
CA ALA A 2 18.35 -0.26 -27.14
C ALA A 2 17.00 -0.70 -26.54
N ASP A 3 16.74 -0.30 -25.30
CA ASP A 3 15.49 -0.51 -24.56
C ASP A 3 14.31 0.16 -25.29
N PRO A 4 13.34 -0.58 -25.86
CA PRO A 4 12.26 0.02 -26.64
C PRO A 4 11.08 0.54 -25.78
N ALA A 5 11.12 0.40 -24.46
CA ALA A 5 10.00 0.77 -23.60
C ALA A 5 10.40 1.93 -22.68
N GLY A 6 9.77 3.10 -22.87
CA GLY A 6 9.93 4.21 -21.95
C GLY A 6 9.52 3.84 -20.52
N VAL A 7 9.90 4.67 -19.55
CA VAL A 7 9.45 4.53 -18.15
C VAL A 7 8.53 5.69 -17.77
N ARG A 8 7.70 5.51 -16.75
CA ARG A 8 6.89 6.56 -16.13
C ARG A 8 7.23 6.73 -14.65
N PHE A 9 7.08 7.96 -14.16
CA PHE A 9 7.35 8.36 -12.77
C PHE A 9 6.06 8.85 -12.08
N SER A 10 6.19 9.33 -10.84
CA SER A 10 5.08 9.82 -10.02
C SER A 10 4.29 10.95 -10.69
N GLU A 11 4.96 11.79 -11.46
CA GLU A 11 4.42 12.93 -12.22
C GLU A 11 4.07 12.57 -13.69
N GLY A 12 4.05 11.28 -14.04
CA GLY A 12 3.77 10.78 -15.38
C GLY A 12 5.00 10.72 -16.29
N ASP A 13 4.89 11.32 -17.47
CA ASP A 13 5.77 11.11 -18.65
C ASP A 13 6.98 12.06 -18.73
N LYS A 14 7.21 12.88 -17.70
CA LYS A 14 8.29 13.86 -17.74
C LYS A 14 9.63 13.14 -17.82
N ASP A 15 10.37 13.36 -18.92
CA ASP A 15 11.77 13.00 -19.04
C ASP A 15 12.56 13.79 -17.99
N ILE A 16 12.90 13.12 -16.88
CA ILE A 16 13.67 13.68 -15.79
C ILE A 16 15.20 13.61 -16.05
N GLY A 17 15.62 13.20 -17.25
CA GLY A 17 17.03 13.02 -17.59
C GLY A 17 17.73 12.03 -16.66
N SER A 18 18.98 12.33 -16.27
CA SER A 18 19.77 11.48 -15.35
C SER A 18 19.48 11.71 -13.86
N ALA A 19 18.56 12.61 -13.51
CA ALA A 19 18.27 12.97 -12.13
C ALA A 19 17.01 12.24 -11.66
N ARG A 20 17.16 11.25 -10.77
CA ARG A 20 16.06 10.92 -9.85
C ARG A 20 15.80 12.20 -9.03
N ASN A 21 14.67 12.87 -9.25
CA ASN A 21 14.36 14.08 -8.46
C ASN A 21 14.26 13.72 -6.98
N PHE A 22 13.89 12.47 -6.67
CA PHE A 22 13.82 11.98 -5.32
C PHE A 22 14.35 10.55 -5.18
N SER A 23 14.97 10.26 -4.03
CA SER A 23 15.51 8.92 -3.71
C SER A 23 14.44 7.83 -3.67
N TRP A 24 13.17 8.22 -3.53
CA TRP A 24 12.01 7.34 -3.54
C TRP A 24 11.39 7.18 -4.94
N GLU A 25 11.89 7.80 -6.00
CA GLU A 25 11.34 7.57 -7.33
C GLU A 25 11.86 6.25 -7.93
N VAL A 26 10.92 5.34 -8.15
CA VAL A 26 11.17 4.06 -8.85
C VAL A 26 10.58 4.17 -10.25
N PRO A 27 11.37 3.93 -11.31
CA PRO A 27 10.85 3.93 -12.67
C PRO A 27 9.91 2.74 -12.87
N VAL A 28 8.71 3.00 -13.41
CA VAL A 28 7.77 1.95 -13.80
C VAL A 28 7.84 1.78 -15.32
N PRO A 29 8.11 0.58 -15.85
CA PRO A 29 8.13 0.38 -17.30
C PRO A 29 6.77 0.70 -17.93
N LYS A 30 6.79 1.33 -19.10
CA LYS A 30 5.58 1.51 -19.92
C LYS A 30 5.41 0.30 -20.81
N CYS A 31 4.50 -0.59 -20.43
CA CYS A 31 4.19 -1.77 -21.20
C CYS A 31 2.81 -2.32 -20.83
N ALA A 32 2.28 -3.19 -21.68
CA ALA A 32 0.95 -3.77 -21.51
C ALA A 32 0.74 -4.41 -20.13
N PHE A 33 1.80 -4.93 -19.50
CA PHE A 33 1.70 -5.43 -18.13
C PHE A 33 1.47 -4.32 -17.10
N TRP A 34 2.36 -3.31 -17.06
CA TRP A 34 2.42 -2.28 -16.01
C TRP A 34 1.47 -1.10 -16.21
N ASP A 35 0.96 -0.90 -17.41
CA ASP A 35 0.07 0.23 -17.75
C ASP A 35 -1.32 0.12 -17.08
N ASP A 36 -1.72 -1.09 -16.68
CA ASP A 36 -2.98 -1.32 -15.95
C ASP A 36 -2.91 -0.87 -14.49
N PHE A 37 -1.71 -0.83 -13.88
CA PHE A 37 -1.54 -0.53 -12.46
C PHE A 37 -1.42 0.97 -12.19
N THR A 38 -1.90 1.43 -11.04
CA THR A 38 -1.55 2.77 -10.57
C THR A 38 -0.03 2.88 -10.33
N TYR A 39 0.53 4.09 -10.47
CA TYR A 39 1.97 4.29 -10.22
C TYR A 39 2.39 3.82 -8.82
N PRO A 40 1.68 4.17 -7.72
CA PRO A 40 2.06 3.72 -6.38
C PRO A 40 2.10 2.20 -6.23
N THR A 41 1.12 1.47 -6.79
CA THR A 41 1.09 0.01 -6.72
C THR A 41 2.27 -0.62 -7.45
N ALA A 42 2.51 -0.21 -8.70
CA ALA A 42 3.64 -0.72 -9.49
C ALA A 42 5.00 -0.37 -8.83
N ARG A 43 5.16 0.87 -8.39
CA ARG A 43 6.34 1.32 -7.66
C ARG A 43 6.58 0.51 -6.39
N ASN A 44 5.56 0.25 -5.57
CA ASN A 44 5.73 -0.48 -4.31
C ASN A 44 6.27 -1.89 -4.54
N PHE A 45 5.82 -2.56 -5.61
CA PHE A 45 6.36 -3.86 -6.00
C PHE A 45 7.82 -3.72 -6.50
N LEU A 46 8.08 -2.81 -7.43
CA LEU A 46 9.40 -2.65 -8.04
C LEU A 46 10.48 -2.17 -7.05
N ASP A 47 10.12 -1.37 -6.03
CA ASP A 47 11.02 -0.90 -4.96
C ASP A 47 11.61 -2.03 -4.12
N LEU A 48 11.03 -3.23 -4.19
CA LEU A 48 11.51 -4.42 -3.48
C LEU A 48 12.71 -5.07 -4.16
N PHE A 49 13.01 -4.70 -5.41
CA PHE A 49 14.09 -5.28 -6.20
C PHE A 49 15.20 -4.26 -6.41
N SER A 50 16.44 -4.70 -6.24
CA SER A 50 17.61 -3.89 -6.59
C SER A 50 17.69 -3.70 -8.12
N ALA A 51 18.40 -2.66 -8.57
CA ALA A 51 18.57 -2.39 -10.00
C ALA A 51 19.26 -3.54 -10.78
N SER A 52 19.99 -4.42 -10.07
CA SER A 52 20.63 -5.60 -10.64
C SER A 52 19.76 -6.86 -10.65
N GLU A 53 18.65 -6.86 -9.91
CA GLU A 53 17.72 -8.00 -9.89
C GLU A 53 16.76 -7.91 -11.07
N HIS A 54 16.76 -8.94 -11.92
CA HIS A 54 15.80 -9.04 -13.01
C HIS A 54 14.56 -9.81 -12.56
N VAL A 55 13.41 -9.14 -12.57
CA VAL A 55 12.11 -9.80 -12.37
C VAL A 55 11.57 -10.15 -13.76
N SER A 56 11.46 -11.44 -14.05
CA SER A 56 10.99 -11.93 -15.34
C SER A 56 9.47 -11.76 -15.48
N ILE A 57 9.05 -10.58 -15.93
CA ILE A 57 7.66 -10.27 -16.27
C ILE A 57 7.60 -10.03 -17.78
N ASP A 58 6.73 -10.76 -18.48
CA ASP A 58 6.50 -10.54 -19.91
C ASP A 58 5.86 -9.16 -20.13
N PRO A 59 6.56 -8.19 -20.76
CA PRO A 59 6.03 -6.84 -20.96
C PRO A 59 4.85 -6.81 -21.94
N SER A 60 4.69 -7.85 -22.76
CA SER A 60 3.60 -7.99 -23.74
C SER A 60 2.41 -8.80 -23.21
N SER A 61 2.45 -9.20 -21.94
CA SER A 61 1.42 -10.01 -21.30
C SER A 61 0.02 -9.40 -21.41
N THR A 62 -0.92 -10.22 -21.88
CA THR A 62 -2.35 -9.89 -22.00
C THR A 62 -3.18 -10.44 -20.84
N LEU A 63 -2.54 -10.75 -19.71
CA LEU A 63 -3.24 -11.25 -18.52
C LEU A 63 -4.24 -10.19 -18.02
N ASP A 64 -5.39 -10.64 -17.48
CA ASP A 64 -6.29 -9.74 -16.77
C ASP A 64 -5.68 -9.25 -15.44
N MET A 65 -6.24 -8.18 -14.88
CA MET A 65 -5.74 -7.56 -13.65
C MET A 65 -5.61 -8.56 -12.49
N LYS A 66 -6.57 -9.48 -12.31
CA LYS A 66 -6.52 -10.47 -11.23
C LYS A 66 -5.36 -11.45 -11.41
N SER A 67 -5.13 -11.88 -12.64
CA SER A 67 -4.03 -12.78 -13.00
C SER A 67 -2.67 -12.09 -12.88
N LYS A 68 -2.58 -10.80 -13.23
CA LYS A 68 -1.38 -9.98 -12.99
C LYS A 68 -1.09 -9.84 -11.51
N VAL A 69 -2.10 -9.51 -10.69
CA VAL A 69 -1.95 -9.44 -9.22
C VAL A 69 -1.54 -10.79 -8.64
N ALA A 70 -2.13 -11.90 -9.07
CA ALA A 70 -1.76 -13.23 -8.60
C ALA A 70 -0.30 -13.59 -8.94
N LEU A 71 0.17 -13.23 -10.14
CA LEU A 71 1.57 -13.40 -10.54
C LEU A 71 2.51 -12.62 -9.61
N LEU A 72 2.22 -11.33 -9.40
CA LEU A 72 3.04 -10.49 -8.53
C LEU A 72 2.99 -10.95 -7.06
N ASP A 73 1.83 -11.39 -6.56
CA ASP A 73 1.67 -11.89 -5.20
C ASP A 73 2.52 -13.15 -4.95
N ASN A 74 2.53 -14.08 -5.91
CA ASN A 74 3.39 -15.27 -5.86
C ASN A 74 4.88 -14.89 -5.81
N LEU A 75 5.32 -13.92 -6.61
CA LEU A 75 6.70 -13.43 -6.58
C LEU A 75 7.05 -12.81 -5.22
N LEU A 76 6.10 -12.13 -4.57
CA LEU A 76 6.30 -11.58 -3.23
C LEU A 76 6.37 -12.68 -2.16
N ASP A 77 5.58 -13.74 -2.28
CA ASP A 77 5.62 -14.88 -1.37
C ASP A 77 6.94 -15.65 -1.47
N GLU A 78 7.40 -15.93 -2.69
CA GLU A 78 8.72 -16.54 -2.93
C GLU A 78 9.84 -15.67 -2.34
N ARG A 79 9.74 -14.36 -2.51
CA ARG A 79 10.73 -13.41 -2.00
C ARG A 79 10.72 -13.33 -0.48
N LEU A 80 9.56 -13.29 0.15
CA LEU A 80 9.42 -13.35 1.60
C LEU A 80 10.04 -14.65 2.14
N ALA A 81 9.69 -15.80 1.55
CA ALA A 81 10.22 -17.10 1.95
C ALA A 81 11.75 -17.18 1.81
N ALA A 82 12.32 -16.70 0.71
CA ALA A 82 13.76 -16.67 0.50
C ALA A 82 14.48 -15.77 1.52
N LYS A 83 13.90 -14.62 1.84
CA LYS A 83 14.43 -13.69 2.85
C LYS A 83 14.32 -14.24 4.26
N ASP A 84 13.21 -14.88 4.61
CA ASP A 84 13.05 -15.58 5.89
C ASP A 84 14.05 -16.73 6.03
N ALA A 85 14.26 -17.52 4.97
CA ALA A 85 15.26 -18.58 4.97
C ALA A 85 16.69 -18.05 5.17
N ALA A 86 17.02 -16.91 4.56
CA ALA A 86 18.30 -16.24 4.75
C ALA A 86 18.47 -15.63 6.15
N ALA A 87 17.37 -15.29 6.84
CA ALA A 87 17.36 -14.75 8.20
C ALA A 87 17.39 -15.82 9.30
N ALA A 88 17.29 -17.11 8.93
CA ALA A 88 17.22 -18.20 9.89
C ALA A 88 18.42 -18.20 10.87
N PRO A 89 18.19 -18.45 12.18
CA PRO A 89 16.96 -18.98 12.80
C PRO A 89 15.88 -17.94 13.15
N SER A 90 16.10 -16.66 12.85
CA SER A 90 15.11 -15.59 13.01
C SER A 90 14.23 -15.46 11.75
N THR A 91 13.36 -14.45 11.71
CA THR A 91 12.57 -14.10 10.52
C THR A 91 13.01 -12.77 9.92
N LEU A 92 12.65 -12.51 8.67
CA LEU A 92 12.77 -11.20 8.03
C LEU A 92 12.08 -10.11 8.87
N TYR A 93 10.93 -10.42 9.47
CA TYR A 93 10.23 -9.50 10.38
C TYR A 93 11.11 -9.09 11.58
N ASP A 94 11.94 -9.99 12.09
CA ASP A 94 12.84 -9.72 13.22
C ASP A 94 14.05 -8.91 12.80
N VAL A 95 14.71 -9.33 11.71
CA VAL A 95 16.03 -8.80 11.31
C VAL A 95 15.96 -7.56 10.41
N ASP A 96 14.89 -7.40 9.63
CA ASP A 96 14.66 -6.25 8.74
C ASP A 96 13.17 -5.96 8.59
N TYR A 97 12.62 -5.35 9.66
CA TYR A 97 11.21 -4.98 9.72
C TYR A 97 10.78 -4.02 8.61
N ASP A 98 11.66 -3.10 8.20
CA ASP A 98 11.31 -2.12 7.18
C ASP A 98 11.13 -2.77 5.81
N TYR A 99 11.97 -3.74 5.46
CA TYR A 99 11.80 -4.51 4.24
C TYR A 99 10.59 -5.43 4.30
N TRP A 100 10.37 -6.12 5.44
CA TRP A 100 9.16 -6.91 5.69
C TRP A 100 7.89 -6.06 5.47
N LYS A 101 7.87 -4.86 6.06
CA LYS A 101 6.77 -3.89 5.92
C LYS A 101 6.53 -3.51 4.46
N LYS A 102 7.59 -3.24 3.69
CA LYS A 102 7.46 -2.91 2.26
C LYS A 102 6.80 -4.03 1.45
N ILE A 103 7.15 -5.30 1.71
CA ILE A 103 6.52 -6.45 1.03
C ILE A 103 5.01 -6.44 1.27
N TRP A 104 4.59 -6.30 2.52
CA TRP A 104 3.16 -6.30 2.85
C TRP A 104 2.41 -5.06 2.36
N LEU A 105 3.07 -3.90 2.32
CA LEU A 105 2.49 -2.71 1.70
C LEU A 105 2.28 -2.88 0.18
N ALA A 106 3.21 -3.54 -0.51
CA ALA A 106 3.03 -3.89 -1.92
C ALA A 106 1.84 -4.85 -2.10
N LYS A 107 1.74 -5.91 -1.30
CA LYS A 107 0.58 -6.83 -1.28
C LYS A 107 -0.74 -6.08 -1.07
N VAL A 108 -0.82 -5.22 -0.05
CA VAL A 108 -2.04 -4.44 0.23
C VAL A 108 -2.42 -3.54 -0.95
N SER A 109 -1.45 -2.87 -1.59
CA SER A 109 -1.77 -2.04 -2.76
C SER A 109 -2.33 -2.85 -3.93
N MET A 110 -1.81 -4.06 -4.18
CA MET A 110 -2.33 -4.95 -5.22
C MET A 110 -3.71 -5.50 -4.89
N GLN A 111 -3.96 -5.82 -3.62
CA GLN A 111 -5.28 -6.24 -3.13
C GLN A 111 -6.35 -5.15 -3.34
N VAL A 112 -5.98 -3.87 -3.28
CA VAL A 112 -6.89 -2.76 -3.61
C VAL A 112 -7.28 -2.76 -5.09
N GLU A 113 -6.35 -3.01 -6.01
CA GLU A 113 -6.61 -2.98 -7.46
C GLU A 113 -7.67 -4.01 -7.90
N VAL A 114 -7.84 -5.09 -7.12
CA VAL A 114 -8.76 -6.20 -7.44
C VAL A 114 -9.91 -6.38 -6.45
N ASP A 115 -10.07 -5.43 -5.52
CA ASP A 115 -11.04 -5.51 -4.40
C ASP A 115 -10.96 -6.87 -3.65
N ASP A 116 -9.75 -7.30 -3.31
CA ASP A 116 -9.51 -8.59 -2.67
C ASP A 116 -10.21 -8.67 -1.29
N PRO A 117 -11.05 -9.69 -1.04
CA PRO A 117 -11.79 -9.79 0.23
C PRO A 117 -10.86 -9.97 1.46
N GLY A 118 -9.67 -10.54 1.26
CA GLY A 118 -8.61 -10.77 2.24
C GLY A 118 -7.79 -9.53 2.63
N ILE A 119 -8.00 -8.39 1.96
CA ILE A 119 -7.32 -7.13 2.31
C ILE A 119 -7.51 -6.74 3.79
N GLU A 120 -8.71 -6.97 4.34
CA GLU A 120 -9.01 -6.66 5.73
C GLU A 120 -8.12 -7.46 6.69
N GLN A 121 -7.98 -8.77 6.44
CA GLN A 121 -7.16 -9.66 7.27
C GLN A 121 -5.67 -9.27 7.17
N THR A 122 -5.23 -8.90 5.97
CA THR A 122 -3.86 -8.46 5.72
C THR A 122 -3.53 -7.18 6.50
N ILE A 123 -4.42 -6.19 6.49
CA ILE A 123 -4.20 -4.94 7.24
C ILE A 123 -4.28 -5.18 8.76
N ARG A 124 -5.20 -6.03 9.24
CA ARG A 124 -5.24 -6.41 10.66
C ARG A 124 -3.95 -7.07 11.12
N MET A 125 -3.35 -7.92 10.30
CA MET A 125 -2.03 -8.50 10.56
C MET A 125 -0.95 -7.42 10.65
N LEU A 126 -0.95 -6.42 9.76
CA LEU A 126 -0.02 -5.30 9.81
C LEU A 126 -0.18 -4.45 11.08
N ILE A 127 -1.41 -4.23 11.55
CA ILE A 127 -1.68 -3.55 12.83
C ILE A 127 -1.10 -4.36 13.99
N ALA A 128 -1.37 -5.67 14.04
CA ALA A 128 -0.89 -6.55 15.12
C ALA A 128 0.63 -6.69 15.16
N ARG A 129 1.31 -6.56 14.00
CA ARG A 129 2.77 -6.63 13.86
C ARG A 129 3.42 -5.25 13.72
N ASN A 130 2.73 -4.18 14.09
CA ASN A 130 3.28 -2.84 13.97
C ASN A 130 4.34 -2.59 15.06
N LYS A 131 5.59 -2.32 14.67
CA LYS A 131 6.66 -1.96 15.61
C LYS A 131 6.66 -0.46 15.98
N ASP A 132 5.87 0.36 15.28
CA ASP A 132 5.71 1.79 15.57
C ASP A 132 4.23 2.12 15.88
N PRO A 133 3.80 2.12 17.16
CA PRO A 133 2.42 2.42 17.53
C PRO A 133 2.00 3.85 17.19
N ALA A 134 2.94 4.77 16.96
CA ALA A 134 2.64 6.13 16.52
C ALA A 134 2.34 6.21 15.01
N ASN A 135 2.58 5.13 14.26
CA ASN A 135 2.18 5.00 12.86
C ASN A 135 0.75 4.46 12.77
N LEU A 136 -0.20 5.37 12.53
CA LEU A 136 -1.62 5.06 12.41
C LEU A 136 -2.06 4.77 10.95
N SER A 137 -1.13 4.67 10.00
CA SER A 137 -1.48 4.49 8.57
C SER A 137 -2.26 3.20 8.32
N TYR A 138 -1.93 2.11 9.02
CA TYR A 138 -2.65 0.84 8.86
C TYR A 138 -4.07 0.91 9.43
N ASN A 139 -4.26 1.59 10.57
CA ASN A 139 -5.58 1.81 11.13
C ASN A 139 -6.45 2.59 10.15
N HIS A 140 -5.90 3.68 9.60
CA HIS A 140 -6.59 4.49 8.61
C HIS A 140 -6.99 3.70 7.36
N ASN A 141 -6.07 2.85 6.85
CA ASN A 141 -6.37 1.97 5.72
C ASN A 141 -7.45 0.94 6.05
N LEU A 142 -7.42 0.35 7.25
CA LEU A 142 -8.43 -0.59 7.72
C LEU A 142 -9.80 0.10 7.83
N THR A 143 -9.88 1.30 8.40
CA THR A 143 -11.11 2.11 8.44
C THR A 143 -11.71 2.25 7.04
N GLY A 144 -10.89 2.56 6.04
CA GLY A 144 -11.34 2.69 4.66
C GLY A 144 -11.95 1.40 4.11
N VAL A 145 -11.32 0.25 4.40
CA VAL A 145 -11.84 -1.08 4.04
C VAL A 145 -13.15 -1.38 4.78
N LEU A 146 -13.22 -1.10 6.09
CA LEU A 146 -14.42 -1.34 6.91
C LEU A 146 -15.61 -0.51 6.41
N LEU A 147 -15.40 0.76 6.06
CA LEU A 147 -16.42 1.62 5.47
C LEU A 147 -16.96 1.04 4.15
N ARG A 148 -16.08 0.57 3.25
CA ARG A 148 -16.49 -0.06 1.98
C ARG A 148 -17.27 -1.37 2.21
N LYS A 149 -16.91 -2.13 3.25
CA LYS A 149 -17.60 -3.37 3.64
C LYS A 149 -18.87 -3.14 4.48
N GLY A 150 -19.24 -1.90 4.77
CA GLY A 150 -20.42 -1.56 5.57
C GLY A 150 -20.27 -1.80 7.08
N LYS A 151 -19.06 -2.03 7.58
CA LYS A 151 -18.76 -2.23 9.01
C LYS A 151 -18.59 -0.89 9.72
N PHE A 152 -19.64 -0.07 9.72
CA PHE A 152 -19.55 1.34 10.12
C PHE A 152 -19.22 1.54 11.60
N ALA A 153 -19.82 0.76 12.51
CA ALA A 153 -19.55 0.90 13.95
C ALA A 153 -18.08 0.61 14.30
N GLU A 154 -17.49 -0.40 13.64
CA GLU A 154 -16.07 -0.72 13.82
C GLU A 154 -15.17 0.38 13.22
N ALA A 155 -15.52 0.91 12.04
CA ALA A 155 -14.79 2.01 11.43
C ALA A 155 -14.78 3.28 12.31
N GLU A 156 -15.91 3.63 12.93
CA GLU A 156 -15.98 4.74 13.89
C GLU A 156 -15.06 4.50 15.10
N ALA A 157 -15.15 3.31 15.70
CA ALA A 157 -14.36 2.94 16.87
C ALA A 157 -12.84 2.98 16.60
N MET A 158 -12.42 2.66 15.38
CA MET A 158 -11.01 2.72 14.98
C MET A 158 -10.46 4.15 14.87
N GLU A 159 -11.30 5.14 14.57
CA GLU A 159 -10.86 6.52 14.32
C GLU A 159 -11.15 7.45 15.50
N VAL A 160 -11.99 7.11 16.48
CA VAL A 160 -12.49 8.07 17.49
C VAL A 160 -11.38 8.83 18.24
N ASP A 161 -10.26 8.17 18.55
CA ASP A 161 -9.12 8.76 19.26
C ASP A 161 -8.04 9.35 18.33
N VAL A 162 -8.11 9.04 17.03
CA VAL A 162 -7.10 9.43 16.03
C VAL A 162 -7.01 10.95 15.84
N PRO A 163 -8.12 11.72 15.77
CA PRO A 163 -8.05 13.18 15.65
C PRO A 163 -7.31 13.82 16.82
N ALA A 164 -7.49 13.35 18.06
CA ALA A 164 -6.80 13.94 19.21
C ALA A 164 -5.28 13.75 19.11
N PHE A 165 -4.84 12.57 18.69
CA PHE A 165 -3.43 12.28 18.45
C PHE A 165 -2.85 13.13 17.29
N LEU A 166 -3.57 13.22 16.17
CA LEU A 166 -3.11 13.97 14.99
C LEU A 166 -3.14 15.48 15.22
N ASP A 167 -4.13 16.00 15.94
CA ASP A 167 -4.22 17.42 16.31
C ASP A 167 -2.98 17.84 17.12
N GLY A 168 -2.55 17.02 18.08
CA GLY A 168 -1.36 17.30 18.90
C GLY A 168 -0.03 17.18 18.16
N LYS A 169 0.05 16.31 17.13
CA LYS A 169 1.29 16.01 16.40
C LYS A 169 1.47 16.85 15.13
N LEU A 170 0.39 17.05 14.38
CA LEU A 170 0.38 17.65 13.04
C LEU A 170 -0.46 18.94 12.97
N GLY A 171 -1.26 19.22 14.01
CA GLY A 171 -2.24 20.30 14.00
C GLY A 171 -3.61 19.86 13.50
N ARG A 172 -4.64 20.53 14.01
CA ARG A 172 -6.05 20.23 13.73
C ARG A 172 -6.44 20.33 12.27
N ASP A 173 -5.82 21.26 11.55
CA ASP A 173 -6.11 21.52 10.13
C ASP A 173 -5.24 20.70 9.19
N SER A 174 -4.45 19.75 9.73
CA SER A 174 -3.66 18.84 8.90
C SER A 174 -4.58 17.96 8.03
N PRO A 175 -4.18 17.66 6.78
CA PRO A 175 -4.95 16.76 5.91
C PRO A 175 -5.26 15.40 6.56
N GLN A 176 -4.34 14.89 7.39
CA GLN A 176 -4.51 13.63 8.10
C GLN A 176 -5.60 13.72 9.17
N SER A 177 -5.61 14.78 9.99
CA SER A 177 -6.66 14.97 11.01
C SER A 177 -8.03 15.16 10.35
N LEU A 178 -8.11 15.97 9.29
CA LEU A 178 -9.33 16.17 8.54
C LEU A 178 -9.84 14.89 7.87
N SER A 179 -8.94 14.05 7.34
CA SER A 179 -9.29 12.76 6.75
C SER A 179 -9.91 11.82 7.79
N SER A 180 -9.30 11.72 8.98
CA SER A 180 -9.84 10.90 10.09
C SER A 180 -11.24 11.35 10.50
N ARG A 181 -11.45 12.66 10.69
CA ARG A 181 -12.78 13.23 11.00
C ARG A 181 -13.82 12.93 9.92
N ARG A 182 -13.43 13.03 8.65
CA ARG A 182 -14.30 12.68 7.51
C ARG A 182 -14.73 11.21 7.56
N MET A 183 -13.83 10.30 7.94
CA MET A 183 -14.16 8.88 8.08
C MET A 183 -15.15 8.63 9.22
N ILE A 184 -14.95 9.28 10.38
CA ILE A 184 -15.89 9.23 11.51
C ILE A 184 -17.27 9.73 11.06
N ALA A 185 -17.35 10.92 10.47
CA ALA A 185 -18.61 11.49 10.01
C ALA A 185 -19.32 10.56 9.00
N HIS A 186 -18.58 9.95 8.07
CA HIS A 186 -19.15 8.98 7.13
C HIS A 186 -19.68 7.73 7.87
N ALA A 187 -18.94 7.18 8.83
CA ALA A 187 -19.35 6.02 9.59
C ALA A 187 -20.61 6.30 10.43
N VAL A 188 -20.63 7.43 11.15
CA VAL A 188 -21.74 7.89 11.99
C VAL A 188 -22.98 8.15 11.17
N TRP A 189 -22.84 8.83 10.02
CA TRP A 189 -23.94 9.07 9.09
C TRP A 189 -24.57 7.76 8.61
N LYS A 190 -23.74 6.77 8.25
CA LYS A 190 -24.20 5.45 7.78
C LYS A 190 -24.86 4.60 8.87
N GLN A 191 -24.63 4.92 10.14
CA GLN A 191 -25.35 4.34 11.28
C GLN A 191 -26.68 5.05 11.58
N GLY A 192 -27.05 6.10 10.85
CA GLY A 192 -28.29 6.85 11.04
C GLY A 192 -28.22 7.98 12.07
N ARG A 193 -27.05 8.19 12.68
CA ARG A 193 -26.78 9.24 13.69
C ARG A 193 -26.48 10.59 13.04
N ARG A 194 -27.39 11.10 12.21
CA ARG A 194 -27.14 12.28 11.34
C ARG A 194 -26.68 13.52 12.11
N ALA A 195 -27.28 13.81 13.26
CA ALA A 195 -26.94 14.99 14.07
C ALA A 195 -25.52 14.96 14.65
N GLU A 196 -24.91 13.78 14.78
CA GLU A 196 -23.52 13.64 15.26
C GLU A 196 -22.51 13.67 14.10
N ALA A 197 -22.98 13.52 12.86
CA ALA A 197 -22.14 13.54 11.66
C ALA A 197 -22.02 14.93 11.02
N GLU A 198 -22.97 15.82 11.27
CA GLU A 198 -22.96 17.25 10.87
C GLU A 198 -22.00 18.07 11.72
#